data_AF-A0A1I7Y6Q7-F1
#
_entry.id   AF-A0A1I7Y6Q7-F1
#
_cell.length_a   1.000
_cell.length_b   1.000
_cell.length_c   1.000
_cell.angle_alpha   90.00
_cell.angle_beta   90.00
_cell.angle_gamma   90.00
#
_symmetry.space_group_name_H-M   'P 1'
#
loop_
_entity.id
_entity.type
_entity.pdbx_description
1 polymer ?
#
loop_
_entity_poly.entity_id
_entity_poly.type
_entity_poly.pdbx_seq_one_letter_code
_entity_poly.pdbx_strand_id
1 'polypeptide(L)'
;MDALIERKEVAARVAEIRDPSTRCKAIRYLVELKDSCPYLAELLAETTGVIDSIFQELATLYPHLEPHSLTAQMSGSACNALALLQVIAADKITRPLFIKNDYALCILPFLYYVDTSWTFEHLRLASLGVLGSLLKEEDNDEVVIHLIGTPIIPLCLQIMERDVTIIMSLATFVLQKILASPSGLLHCCATPERITNVLHVLNLVVTHLTVYPNSRLLKLVMRCYISMTGNDHAFGLLKHTLPQALRDNTFDRITGGSISADRDWQVLHRILSNDQDHVKTDTEASTSM
;
A
#
# COMPACT_ATOMS: atom_id res chain seq x y z
N MET A 1 14.72 31.08 20.73
CA MET A 1 14.50 32.15 19.76
C MET A 1 14.61 31.60 18.34
N ASP A 2 15.64 30.81 18.06
CA ASP A 2 15.89 30.19 16.75
C ASP A 2 14.76 29.26 16.26
N ALA A 3 14.24 28.36 17.09
CA ALA A 3 13.13 27.46 16.71
C ALA A 3 11.82 28.20 16.36
N LEU A 4 11.58 29.38 16.93
CA LEU A 4 10.40 30.19 16.62
C LEU A 4 10.58 30.94 15.29
N ILE A 5 11.81 31.36 14.98
CA ILE A 5 12.16 31.99 13.71
C ILE A 5 12.06 30.96 12.58
N GLU A 6 12.60 29.76 12.80
CA GLU A 6 12.50 28.64 11.87
C GLU A 6 11.05 28.27 11.57
N ARG A 7 10.20 28.14 12.60
CA ARG A 7 8.77 27.85 12.40
C ARG A 7 8.05 28.93 11.58
N LYS A 8 8.39 30.21 11.79
CA LYS A 8 7.82 31.32 11.00
C LYS A 8 8.28 31.28 9.55
N GLU A 9 9.53 30.92 9.30
CA GLU A 9 10.06 30.76 7.95
C GLU A 9 9.36 29.61 7.21
N VAL A 10 9.22 28.45 7.86
CA VAL A 10 8.49 27.31 7.30
C VAL A 10 7.03 27.68 7.01
N ALA A 11 6.36 28.37 7.93
CA ALA A 11 4.98 28.82 7.73
C ALA A 11 4.85 29.80 6.55
N ALA A 12 5.83 30.69 6.34
CA ALA A 12 5.86 31.57 5.18
C ALA A 12 5.97 30.76 3.86
N ARG A 13 6.83 29.73 3.83
CA ARG A 13 6.96 28.83 2.67
C ARG A 13 5.70 28.01 2.42
N VAL A 14 5.01 27.57 3.47
CA VAL A 14 3.70 26.91 3.34
C VAL A 14 2.69 27.85 2.69
N ALA A 15 2.65 29.12 3.09
CA ALA A 15 1.74 30.10 2.52
C ALA A 15 2.02 30.41 1.03
N GLU A 16 3.28 30.30 0.59
CA GLU A 16 3.70 30.46 -0.82
C GLU A 16 3.13 29.37 -1.74
N ILE A 17 2.74 28.18 -1.23
CA ILE A 17 2.13 27.11 -2.04
C ILE A 17 0.88 27.60 -2.80
N ARG A 18 0.16 28.57 -2.21
CA ARG A 18 -1.09 29.10 -2.79
C ARG A 18 -0.88 29.87 -4.07
N ASP A 19 0.29 30.49 -4.24
CA ASP A 19 0.61 31.25 -5.45
C ASP A 19 1.20 30.30 -6.51
N PRO A 20 0.53 30.14 -7.69
CA PRO A 20 1.03 29.28 -8.76
C PRO A 20 2.46 29.58 -9.20
N SER A 21 2.92 30.84 -9.10
CA SER A 21 4.26 31.24 -9.55
C SER A 21 5.39 30.77 -8.63
N THR A 22 5.09 30.56 -7.34
CA THR A 22 6.04 30.17 -6.31
C THR A 22 5.84 28.74 -5.81
N ARG A 23 4.64 28.17 -6.03
CA ARG A 23 4.22 26.83 -5.61
C ARG A 23 5.26 25.74 -5.78
N CYS A 24 5.75 25.51 -7.00
CA CYS A 24 6.68 24.40 -7.27
C CYS A 24 7.98 24.52 -6.45
N LYS A 25 8.49 25.74 -6.27
CA LYS A 25 9.70 26.00 -5.46
C LYS A 25 9.42 25.79 -3.97
N ALA A 26 8.29 26.30 -3.49
CA ALA A 26 7.87 26.16 -2.10
C ALA A 26 7.67 24.69 -1.71
N ILE A 27 6.96 23.92 -2.54
CA ILE A 27 6.76 22.48 -2.32
C ILE A 27 8.10 21.76 -2.24
N ARG A 28 9.01 21.98 -3.20
CA ARG A 28 10.32 21.32 -3.22
C ARG A 28 11.13 21.61 -1.95
N TYR A 29 11.17 22.86 -1.51
CA TYR A 29 11.83 23.24 -0.27
C TYR A 29 11.23 22.55 0.97
N LEU A 30 9.90 22.49 1.06
CA LEU A 30 9.22 21.85 2.19
C LEU A 30 9.41 20.32 2.21
N VAL A 31 9.51 19.68 1.04
CA VAL A 31 9.84 18.25 0.93
C VAL A 31 11.23 17.94 1.48
N GLU A 32 12.20 18.83 1.28
CA GLU A 32 13.56 18.69 1.84
C GLU A 32 13.56 18.76 3.38
N LEU A 33 12.57 19.42 3.97
CA LEU A 33 12.42 19.59 5.43
C LEU A 33 11.49 18.58 6.10
N LYS A 34 10.81 17.72 5.34
CA LYS A 34 9.69 16.90 5.84
C LYS A 34 10.07 15.96 6.99
N ASP A 35 11.30 15.45 7.00
CA ASP A 35 11.78 14.51 8.03
C ASP A 35 12.31 15.24 9.29
N SER A 36 12.66 16.53 9.16
CA SER A 36 13.21 17.36 10.23
C SER A 36 12.15 18.23 10.92
N CYS A 37 10.98 18.43 10.31
CA CYS A 37 9.92 19.31 10.79
C CYS A 37 8.66 18.50 11.22
N PRO A 38 8.55 18.07 12.49
CA PRO A 38 7.43 17.24 12.95
C PRO A 38 6.06 17.95 12.90
N TYR A 39 6.04 19.28 12.97
CA TYR A 39 4.82 20.11 12.92
C TYR A 39 4.40 20.48 11.48
N LEU A 40 5.09 19.99 10.45
CA LEU A 40 4.80 20.34 9.05
C LEU A 40 3.40 19.89 8.62
N ALA A 41 2.96 18.70 9.04
CA ALA A 41 1.64 18.17 8.71
C ALA A 41 0.52 19.11 9.19
N GLU A 42 0.58 19.50 10.47
CA GLU A 42 -0.37 20.45 11.07
C GLU A 42 -0.34 21.80 10.34
N LEU A 43 0.84 22.37 10.07
CA LEU A 43 0.93 23.64 9.34
C LEU A 43 0.31 23.59 7.94
N LEU A 44 0.55 22.50 7.19
CA LEU A 44 -0.04 22.29 5.87
C LEU A 44 -1.57 22.21 5.94
N ALA A 45 -2.09 21.55 6.98
CA ALA A 45 -3.52 21.34 7.19
C ALA A 45 -4.25 22.59 7.71
N GLU A 46 -3.63 23.34 8.62
CA GLU A 46 -4.21 24.56 9.21
C GLU A 46 -4.22 25.73 8.23
N THR A 47 -3.26 25.78 7.30
CA THR A 47 -3.15 26.89 6.35
C THR A 47 -4.19 26.74 5.24
N THR A 48 -5.24 27.56 5.28
CA THR A 48 -6.36 27.53 4.33
C THR A 48 -5.90 27.64 2.88
N GLY A 49 -6.38 26.72 2.03
CA GLY A 49 -6.13 26.69 0.59
C GLY A 49 -4.81 26.03 0.15
N VAL A 50 -3.97 25.59 1.09
CA VAL A 50 -2.70 24.92 0.77
C VAL A 50 -2.94 23.52 0.22
N ILE A 51 -3.74 22.70 0.89
CA ILE A 51 -4.06 21.34 0.42
C ILE A 51 -4.74 21.40 -0.97
N ASP A 52 -5.69 22.32 -1.15
CA ASP A 52 -6.36 22.52 -2.45
C ASP A 52 -5.36 22.89 -3.55
N SER A 53 -4.36 23.74 -3.24
CA SER A 53 -3.31 24.12 -4.18
C SER A 53 -2.38 22.96 -4.53
N ILE A 54 -2.12 22.04 -3.58
CA ILE A 54 -1.38 20.80 -3.84
C ILE A 54 -2.18 19.88 -4.77
N PHE A 55 -3.49 19.72 -4.54
CA PHE A 55 -4.33 18.93 -5.44
C PHE A 55 -4.52 19.57 -6.81
N GLN A 56 -4.54 20.90 -6.90
CA GLN A 56 -4.52 21.60 -8.19
C GLN A 56 -3.26 21.25 -9.00
N GLU A 57 -2.10 21.20 -8.35
CA GLU A 57 -0.86 20.76 -9.01
C GLU A 57 -1.01 19.34 -9.56
N LEU A 58 -1.57 18.42 -8.77
CA LEU A 58 -1.82 17.03 -9.19
C LEU A 58 -2.86 16.92 -10.32
N ALA A 59 -3.91 17.73 -10.28
CA ALA A 59 -4.96 17.74 -11.29
C ALA A 59 -4.43 18.16 -12.68
N THR A 60 -3.33 18.92 -12.74
CA THR A 60 -2.69 19.26 -14.03
C THR A 60 -2.15 18.04 -14.78
N LEU A 61 -1.93 16.91 -14.09
CA LEU A 61 -1.41 15.69 -14.71
C LEU A 61 -2.50 14.86 -15.41
N TYR A 62 -3.78 15.01 -15.04
CA TYR A 62 -4.84 14.15 -15.56
C TYR A 62 -4.94 14.12 -17.10
N PRO A 63 -4.82 15.24 -17.83
CA PRO A 63 -4.81 15.24 -19.29
C PRO A 63 -3.61 14.54 -19.92
N HIS A 64 -2.57 14.24 -19.13
CA HIS A 64 -1.33 13.62 -19.60
C HIS A 64 -1.21 12.14 -19.24
N LEU A 65 -2.12 11.62 -18.41
CA LEU A 65 -2.21 10.18 -18.13
C LEU A 65 -2.56 9.41 -19.40
N GLU A 66 -3.47 9.96 -20.22
CA GLU A 66 -3.82 9.45 -21.54
C GLU A 66 -3.63 10.60 -22.54
N PRO A 67 -2.69 10.54 -23.51
CA PRO A 67 -2.06 9.35 -24.11
C PRO A 67 -0.66 8.99 -23.57
N HIS A 68 -0.42 9.06 -22.26
CA HIS A 68 0.89 8.80 -21.63
C HIS A 68 1.99 9.82 -21.98
N SER A 69 1.68 11.10 -21.82
CA SER A 69 2.56 12.22 -22.21
C SER A 69 3.31 12.90 -21.04
N LEU A 70 3.48 12.19 -19.91
CA LEU A 70 4.15 12.75 -18.73
C LEU A 70 5.65 12.98 -18.96
N THR A 71 6.06 14.25 -18.87
CA THR A 71 7.47 14.62 -18.87
C THR A 71 8.13 14.38 -17.51
N ALA A 72 9.46 14.30 -17.49
CA ALA A 72 10.23 14.15 -16.25
C ALA A 72 9.99 15.32 -15.27
N GLN A 73 9.83 16.54 -15.78
CA GLN A 73 9.55 17.72 -14.96
C GLN A 73 8.16 17.63 -14.30
N MET A 74 7.14 17.21 -15.04
CA MET A 74 5.78 17.05 -14.52
C MET A 74 5.71 15.95 -13.47
N SER A 75 6.28 14.78 -13.76
CA SER A 75 6.38 13.67 -12.80
C SER A 75 7.13 14.09 -11.53
N GLY A 76 8.25 14.81 -11.66
CA GLY A 76 9.00 15.33 -10.51
C GLY A 76 8.21 16.31 -9.64
N SER A 77 7.49 17.27 -10.27
CA SER A 77 6.63 18.21 -9.53
C SER A 77 5.51 17.47 -8.78
N ALA A 78 4.85 16.52 -9.45
CA ALA A 78 3.79 15.71 -8.86
C ALA A 78 4.29 14.84 -7.70
N CYS A 79 5.47 14.23 -7.83
CA CYS A 79 6.06 13.44 -6.75
C CYS A 79 6.38 14.28 -5.52
N ASN A 80 6.83 15.53 -5.69
CA ASN A 80 7.03 16.45 -4.58
C ASN A 80 5.70 16.84 -3.91
N ALA A 81 4.65 17.10 -4.70
CA ALA A 81 3.30 17.34 -4.19
C ALA A 81 2.77 16.13 -3.39
N LEU A 82 2.90 14.91 -3.94
CA LEU A 82 2.55 13.66 -3.27
C LEU A 82 3.37 13.45 -2.00
N ALA A 83 4.64 13.84 -1.97
CA ALA A 83 5.46 13.73 -0.76
C ALA A 83 4.95 14.62 0.39
N LEU A 84 4.40 15.82 0.11
CA LEU A 84 3.74 16.61 1.14
C LEU A 84 2.40 16.00 1.57
N LEU A 85 1.62 15.46 0.64
CA LEU A 85 0.40 14.71 0.98
C LEU A 85 0.71 13.49 1.85
N GLN A 86 1.86 12.83 1.62
CA GLN A 86 2.32 11.71 2.44
C GLN A 86 2.58 12.15 3.89
N VAL A 87 3.12 13.35 4.11
CA VAL A 87 3.34 13.91 5.46
C VAL A 87 2.00 14.07 6.19
N ILE A 88 0.99 14.62 5.51
CA ILE A 88 -0.36 14.79 6.06
C ILE A 88 -1.01 13.41 6.32
N ALA A 89 -0.85 12.44 5.42
CA ALA A 89 -1.42 11.10 5.58
C ALA A 89 -0.79 10.32 6.76
N ALA A 90 0.50 10.54 7.01
CA ALA A 90 1.24 9.87 8.07
C ALA A 90 0.86 10.39 9.47
N ASP A 91 0.55 11.67 9.59
CA ASP A 91 0.27 12.31 10.88
C ASP A 91 -1.13 11.98 11.43
N LYS A 92 -1.22 11.61 12.72
CA LYS A 92 -2.48 11.14 13.34
C LYS A 92 -3.55 12.23 13.43
N ILE A 93 -3.13 13.49 13.57
CA ILE A 93 -4.04 14.62 13.77
C ILE A 93 -4.68 15.02 12.44
N THR A 94 -3.89 15.03 11.37
CA THR A 94 -4.32 15.52 10.06
C THR A 94 -4.84 14.42 9.13
N ARG A 95 -4.51 13.14 9.38
CA ARG A 95 -5.03 12.00 8.60
C ARG A 95 -6.55 11.94 8.44
N PRO A 96 -7.40 12.27 9.43
CA PRO A 96 -8.86 12.28 9.23
C PRO A 96 -9.33 13.17 8.08
N LEU A 97 -8.53 14.16 7.67
CA LEU A 97 -8.81 14.98 6.49
C LEU A 97 -8.86 14.16 5.19
N PHE A 98 -8.05 13.09 5.08
CA PHE A 98 -8.08 12.21 3.91
C PHE A 98 -9.41 11.48 3.76
N ILE A 99 -9.96 11.02 4.89
CA ILE A 99 -11.24 10.31 4.91
C ILE A 99 -12.38 11.30 4.64
N LYS A 100 -12.37 12.45 5.34
CA LYS A 100 -13.46 13.42 5.27
C LYS A 100 -13.62 14.07 3.88
N ASN A 101 -12.54 14.21 3.12
CA ASN A 101 -12.52 14.93 1.85
C ASN A 101 -12.22 14.01 0.65
N ASP A 102 -12.29 12.69 0.82
CA ASP A 102 -12.06 11.69 -0.23
C ASP A 102 -10.74 11.87 -1.00
N TYR A 103 -9.70 12.41 -0.35
CA TYR A 103 -8.43 12.76 -1.00
C TYR A 103 -7.71 11.58 -1.65
N ALA A 104 -7.97 10.35 -1.16
CA ALA A 104 -7.45 9.14 -1.79
C ALA A 104 -7.95 9.00 -3.23
N LEU A 105 -9.20 9.37 -3.53
CA LEU A 105 -9.78 9.27 -4.88
C LEU A 105 -9.04 10.13 -5.90
N CYS A 106 -8.47 11.26 -5.48
CA CYS A 106 -7.66 12.12 -6.35
C CYS A 106 -6.32 11.48 -6.73
N ILE A 107 -5.83 10.53 -5.94
CA ILE A 107 -4.52 9.88 -6.11
C ILE A 107 -4.65 8.58 -6.92
N LEU A 108 -5.75 7.84 -6.78
CA LEU A 108 -5.96 6.55 -7.45
C LEU A 108 -5.78 6.56 -8.98
N PRO A 109 -6.16 7.61 -9.74
CA PRO A 109 -5.93 7.65 -11.18
C PRO A 109 -4.46 7.46 -11.59
N PHE A 110 -3.51 7.85 -10.73
CA PHE A 110 -2.09 7.69 -10.98
C PHE A 110 -1.61 6.24 -10.91
N LEU A 111 -2.42 5.33 -10.34
CA LEU A 111 -2.14 3.90 -10.25
C LEU A 111 -2.73 3.09 -11.42
N TYR A 112 -3.63 3.68 -12.21
CA TYR A 112 -4.42 2.95 -13.20
C TYR A 112 -3.58 2.44 -14.38
N TYR A 113 -2.69 3.27 -14.90
CA TYR A 113 -1.86 2.93 -16.06
C TYR A 113 -0.52 2.35 -15.61
N VAL A 114 -0.26 1.08 -15.98
CA VAL A 114 1.03 0.39 -15.78
C VAL A 114 1.90 0.58 -17.02
N ASP A 115 2.23 1.83 -17.29
CA ASP A 115 3.25 2.20 -18.27
C ASP A 115 4.65 1.99 -17.66
N THR A 116 5.58 1.42 -18.42
CA THR A 116 6.94 1.07 -17.99
C THR A 116 7.93 2.23 -18.08
N SER A 117 7.50 3.40 -18.54
CA SER A 117 8.32 4.60 -18.49
C SER A 117 8.58 5.01 -17.05
N TRP A 118 9.83 5.39 -16.81
CA TRP A 118 10.30 5.80 -15.49
C TRP A 118 9.47 6.95 -14.87
N THR A 119 8.88 7.83 -15.69
CA THR A 119 8.04 8.93 -15.21
C THR A 119 6.74 8.45 -14.58
N PHE A 120 6.13 7.40 -15.13
CA PHE A 120 4.93 6.77 -14.58
C PHE A 120 5.27 5.85 -13.40
N GLU A 121 6.37 5.10 -13.47
CA GLU A 121 6.88 4.30 -12.34
C GLU A 121 7.09 5.17 -11.09
N HIS A 122 7.76 6.31 -11.25
CA HIS A 122 8.01 7.23 -10.13
C HIS A 122 6.71 7.80 -9.55
N LEU A 123 5.76 8.15 -10.41
CA LEU A 123 4.45 8.63 -10.00
C LEU A 123 3.66 7.57 -9.21
N ARG A 124 3.66 6.31 -9.66
CA ARG A 124 3.02 5.18 -8.94
C ARG A 124 3.69 4.93 -7.60
N LEU A 125 5.02 4.96 -7.54
CA LEU A 125 5.79 4.80 -6.32
C LEU A 125 5.41 5.86 -5.27
N ALA A 126 5.38 7.14 -5.66
CA ALA A 126 5.00 8.23 -4.78
C ALA A 126 3.54 8.11 -4.31
N SER A 127 2.63 7.75 -5.22
CA SER A 127 1.20 7.58 -4.94
C SER A 127 0.94 6.44 -3.93
N LEU A 128 1.57 5.28 -4.12
CA LEU A 128 1.53 4.18 -3.15
C LEU A 128 2.18 4.54 -1.82
N GLY A 129 3.17 5.44 -1.81
CA GLY A 129 3.77 5.99 -0.59
C GLY A 129 2.76 6.75 0.28
N VAL A 130 1.90 7.57 -0.34
CA VAL A 130 0.81 8.27 0.37
C VAL A 130 -0.17 7.26 0.96
N LEU A 131 -0.67 6.34 0.13
CA LEU A 131 -1.67 5.33 0.53
C LEU A 131 -1.14 4.38 1.60
N GLY A 132 0.13 3.97 1.49
CA GLY A 132 0.80 3.15 2.50
C GLY A 132 0.97 3.89 3.83
N SER A 133 1.23 5.20 3.80
CA SER A 133 1.35 6.01 5.03
C SER A 133 0.00 6.18 5.72
N LEU A 134 -1.07 6.33 4.93
CA LEU A 134 -2.46 6.39 5.41
C LEU A 134 -2.88 5.10 6.14
N LEU A 135 -2.41 3.94 5.67
CA LEU A 135 -2.71 2.61 6.21
C LEU A 135 -1.69 2.09 7.26
N LYS A 136 -0.70 2.90 7.64
CA LYS A 136 0.44 2.41 8.43
C LYS A 136 0.08 2.05 9.88
N GLU A 137 -0.78 2.85 10.52
CA GLU A 137 -1.18 2.62 11.92
C GLU A 137 -2.09 1.39 12.06
N GLU A 138 -2.02 0.73 13.22
CA GLU A 138 -2.64 -0.58 13.46
C GLU A 138 -4.17 -0.48 13.65
N ASP A 139 -4.69 0.64 14.17
CA ASP A 139 -6.10 0.84 14.51
C ASP A 139 -6.86 1.70 13.50
N ASN A 140 -6.63 1.49 12.20
CA ASN A 140 -7.20 2.33 11.13
C ASN A 140 -8.32 1.62 10.33
N ASP A 141 -9.24 0.90 10.99
CA ASP A 141 -10.34 0.22 10.27
C ASP A 141 -11.24 1.21 9.51
N GLU A 142 -11.45 2.42 10.04
CA GLU A 142 -12.20 3.49 9.36
C GLU A 142 -11.56 3.89 8.01
N VAL A 143 -10.23 3.99 7.96
CA VAL A 143 -9.49 4.24 6.73
C VAL A 143 -9.69 3.09 5.75
N VAL A 144 -9.61 1.85 6.23
CA VAL A 144 -9.83 0.66 5.40
C VAL A 144 -11.25 0.66 4.84
N ILE A 145 -12.27 0.89 5.67
CA ILE A 145 -13.69 0.98 5.25
C ILE A 145 -13.88 2.02 4.16
N HIS A 146 -13.27 3.19 4.29
CA HIS A 146 -13.31 4.22 3.25
C HIS A 146 -12.63 3.73 1.95
N LEU A 147 -11.43 3.17 2.07
CA LEU A 147 -10.63 2.73 0.92
C LEU A 147 -11.25 1.54 0.16
N ILE A 148 -11.90 0.57 0.83
CA ILE A 148 -12.55 -0.57 0.15
C ILE A 148 -13.77 -0.15 -0.69
N GLY A 149 -14.30 1.06 -0.47
CA GLY A 149 -15.31 1.67 -1.35
C GLY A 149 -14.75 2.18 -2.68
N THR A 150 -13.44 2.16 -2.85
CA THR A 150 -12.70 2.69 -4.01
C THR A 150 -12.04 1.55 -4.81
N PRO A 151 -11.55 1.78 -6.05
CA PRO A 151 -10.85 0.76 -6.82
C PRO A 151 -9.43 0.43 -6.31
N ILE A 152 -9.06 0.76 -5.06
CA ILE A 152 -7.71 0.52 -4.55
C ILE A 152 -7.28 -0.95 -4.61
N ILE A 153 -8.16 -1.90 -4.27
CA ILE A 153 -7.83 -3.33 -4.29
C ILE A 153 -7.51 -3.80 -5.72
N PRO A 154 -8.39 -3.61 -6.73
CA PRO A 154 -8.06 -4.03 -8.09
C PRO A 154 -6.82 -3.32 -8.64
N LEU A 155 -6.60 -2.04 -8.31
CA LEU A 155 -5.38 -1.30 -8.70
C LEU A 155 -4.11 -1.92 -8.09
N CYS A 156 -4.13 -2.25 -6.79
CA CYS A 156 -3.00 -2.92 -6.14
C CYS A 156 -2.73 -4.29 -6.75
N LEU A 157 -3.78 -5.08 -7.03
CA LEU A 157 -3.64 -6.39 -7.66
C LEU A 157 -3.02 -6.29 -9.07
N GLN A 158 -3.46 -5.32 -9.87
CA GLN A 158 -2.90 -5.06 -11.21
C GLN A 158 -1.41 -4.68 -11.15
N ILE A 159 -1.02 -3.82 -10.20
CA ILE A 159 0.38 -3.43 -10.00
C ILE A 159 1.20 -4.63 -9.52
N MET A 160 0.66 -5.45 -8.61
CA MET A 160 1.32 -6.65 -8.12
C MET A 160 1.58 -7.69 -9.22
N GLU A 161 0.73 -7.75 -10.24
CA GLU A 161 0.85 -8.67 -11.36
C GLU A 161 1.94 -8.26 -12.37
N ARG A 162 2.11 -6.95 -12.62
CA ARG A 162 2.81 -6.46 -13.83
C ARG A 162 3.98 -5.51 -13.60
N ASP A 163 4.11 -4.93 -12.41
CA ASP A 163 5.06 -3.84 -12.17
C ASP A 163 6.43 -4.34 -11.66
N VAL A 164 7.40 -3.43 -11.56
CA VAL A 164 8.73 -3.74 -11.03
C VAL A 164 8.69 -4.04 -9.54
N THR A 165 9.66 -4.82 -9.05
CA THR A 165 9.68 -5.38 -7.68
C THR A 165 9.47 -4.35 -6.58
N ILE A 166 10.00 -3.13 -6.75
CA ILE A 166 9.86 -2.08 -5.74
C ILE A 166 8.43 -1.54 -5.63
N ILE A 167 7.75 -1.31 -6.76
CA ILE A 167 6.38 -0.82 -6.82
C ILE A 167 5.41 -1.95 -6.40
N MET A 168 5.67 -3.17 -6.87
CA MET A 168 5.00 -4.40 -6.41
C MET A 168 5.05 -4.56 -4.89
N SER A 169 6.19 -4.26 -4.26
CA SER A 169 6.34 -4.31 -2.79
C SER A 169 5.45 -3.31 -2.06
N LEU A 170 5.29 -2.10 -2.61
CA LEU A 170 4.42 -1.09 -2.02
C LEU A 170 2.94 -1.44 -2.21
N ALA A 171 2.54 -1.92 -3.39
CA ALA A 171 1.17 -2.38 -3.64
C ALA A 171 0.81 -3.59 -2.76
N THR A 172 1.73 -4.54 -2.60
CA THR A 172 1.55 -5.67 -1.68
C THR A 172 1.43 -5.21 -0.24
N PHE A 173 2.18 -4.17 0.17
CA PHE A 173 2.05 -3.60 1.52
C PHE A 173 0.68 -2.95 1.74
N VAL A 174 0.16 -2.19 0.76
CA VAL A 174 -1.19 -1.60 0.83
C VAL A 174 -2.24 -2.70 0.94
N LEU A 175 -2.18 -3.72 0.07
CA LEU A 175 -3.11 -4.86 0.13
C LEU A 175 -3.01 -5.62 1.46
N GLN A 176 -1.79 -5.84 1.96
CA GLN A 176 -1.55 -6.52 3.25
C GLN A 176 -2.22 -5.78 4.40
N LYS A 177 -2.15 -4.44 4.42
CA LYS A 177 -2.81 -3.63 5.45
C LYS A 177 -4.34 -3.69 5.35
N ILE A 178 -4.89 -3.71 4.14
CA ILE A 178 -6.33 -3.91 3.93
C ILE A 178 -6.75 -5.30 4.45
N LEU A 179 -6.02 -6.36 4.07
CA LEU A 179 -6.31 -7.74 4.50
C LEU A 179 -6.12 -7.97 6.01
N ALA A 180 -5.27 -7.19 6.67
CA ALA A 180 -5.09 -7.27 8.12
C ALA A 180 -6.28 -6.70 8.91
N SER A 181 -7.11 -5.87 8.29
CA SER A 181 -8.33 -5.33 8.89
C SER A 181 -9.50 -6.32 8.74
N PRO A 182 -10.39 -6.45 9.74
CA PRO A 182 -11.59 -7.28 9.64
C PRO A 182 -12.48 -6.87 8.46
N SER A 183 -12.71 -5.56 8.30
CA SER A 183 -13.53 -4.99 7.23
C SER A 183 -12.92 -5.27 5.85
N GLY A 184 -11.60 -5.12 5.72
CA GLY A 184 -10.90 -5.40 4.47
C GLY A 184 -10.86 -6.89 4.11
N LEU A 185 -10.61 -7.78 5.09
CA LEU A 185 -10.67 -9.22 4.88
C LEU A 185 -12.07 -9.67 4.43
N LEU A 186 -13.12 -9.20 5.11
CA LEU A 186 -14.50 -9.49 4.75
C LEU A 186 -14.80 -9.04 3.31
N HIS A 187 -14.34 -7.85 2.92
CA HIS A 187 -14.53 -7.34 1.57
C HIS A 187 -13.82 -8.18 0.51
N CYS A 188 -12.55 -8.53 0.73
CA CYS A 188 -11.74 -9.36 -0.17
C CYS A 188 -12.28 -10.79 -0.28
N CYS A 189 -12.92 -11.30 0.78
CA CYS A 189 -13.49 -12.65 0.82
C CYS A 189 -15.01 -12.69 0.60
N ALA A 190 -15.62 -11.58 0.18
CA ALA A 190 -17.07 -11.48 0.04
C ALA A 190 -17.65 -12.40 -1.05
N THR A 191 -16.87 -12.70 -2.10
CA THR A 191 -17.28 -13.58 -3.19
C THR A 191 -16.14 -14.53 -3.58
N PRO A 192 -16.45 -15.73 -4.12
CA PRO A 192 -15.43 -16.68 -4.59
C PRO A 192 -14.49 -16.08 -5.66
N GLU A 193 -15.02 -15.20 -6.52
CA GLU A 193 -14.24 -14.50 -7.55
C GLU A 193 -13.18 -13.58 -6.92
N ARG A 194 -13.54 -12.80 -5.90
CA ARG A 194 -12.60 -11.91 -5.22
C ARG A 194 -11.50 -12.71 -4.51
N ILE A 195 -11.86 -13.80 -3.82
CA ILE A 195 -10.89 -14.70 -3.19
C ILE A 195 -9.92 -15.23 -4.25
N THR A 196 -10.46 -15.78 -5.34
CA THR A 196 -9.66 -16.37 -6.42
C THR A 196 -8.71 -15.35 -7.04
N ASN A 197 -9.17 -14.13 -7.28
CA ASN A 197 -8.34 -13.05 -7.84
C ASN A 197 -7.18 -12.68 -6.90
N VAL A 198 -7.45 -12.50 -5.61
CA VAL A 198 -6.40 -12.19 -4.61
C VAL A 198 -5.39 -13.34 -4.54
N LEU A 199 -5.85 -14.60 -4.43
CA LEU A 199 -4.96 -15.76 -4.35
C LEU A 199 -4.14 -15.96 -5.63
N HIS A 200 -4.74 -15.76 -6.79
CA HIS A 200 -4.04 -15.84 -8.07
C HIS A 200 -2.87 -14.86 -8.15
N VAL A 201 -3.10 -13.59 -7.81
CA VAL A 201 -2.04 -12.58 -7.84
C VAL A 201 -0.97 -12.84 -6.78
N LEU A 202 -1.34 -13.27 -5.57
CA LEU A 202 -0.35 -13.68 -4.55
C LEU A 202 0.54 -14.84 -5.05
N ASN A 203 -0.04 -15.82 -5.76
CA ASN A 203 0.69 -16.92 -6.38
C ASN A 203 1.67 -16.44 -7.46
N LEU A 204 1.27 -15.46 -8.28
CA LEU A 204 2.15 -14.84 -9.27
C LEU A 204 3.33 -14.13 -8.60
N VAL A 205 3.10 -13.39 -7.52
CA VAL A 205 4.17 -12.72 -6.78
C VAL A 205 5.15 -13.73 -6.16
N VAL A 206 4.65 -14.84 -5.61
CA VAL A 206 5.52 -15.94 -5.12
C VAL A 206 6.36 -16.51 -6.25
N THR A 207 5.77 -16.72 -7.42
CA THR A 207 6.49 -17.20 -8.61
C THR A 207 7.57 -16.21 -9.02
N HIS A 208 7.26 -14.91 -9.07
CA HIS A 208 8.23 -13.84 -9.34
C HIS A 208 9.39 -13.87 -8.35
N LEU A 209 9.14 -14.08 -7.06
CA LEU A 209 10.16 -14.15 -6.01
C LEU A 209 11.16 -15.30 -6.18
N THR A 210 10.80 -16.36 -6.91
CA THR A 210 11.74 -17.46 -7.22
C THR A 210 12.85 -17.02 -8.19
N VAL A 211 12.55 -16.04 -9.05
CA VAL A 211 13.47 -15.48 -10.05
C VAL A 211 14.16 -14.23 -9.52
N TYR A 212 13.41 -13.36 -8.85
CA TYR A 212 13.89 -12.09 -8.29
C TYR A 212 13.70 -12.08 -6.77
N PRO A 213 14.66 -12.66 -6.02
CA PRO A 213 14.62 -12.70 -4.56
C PRO A 213 14.41 -11.36 -3.88
N ASN A 214 13.38 -11.25 -3.04
CA ASN A 214 13.15 -10.08 -2.19
C ASN A 214 12.52 -10.47 -0.84
N SER A 215 13.30 -10.38 0.23
CA SER A 215 12.88 -10.79 1.59
C SER A 215 11.71 -9.97 2.11
N ARG A 216 11.67 -8.66 1.83
CA ARG A 216 10.59 -7.78 2.29
C ARG A 216 9.27 -8.12 1.62
N LEU A 217 9.28 -8.29 0.30
CA LEU A 217 8.10 -8.67 -0.47
C LEU A 217 7.60 -10.06 -0.07
N LEU A 218 8.50 -11.03 0.13
CA LEU A 218 8.13 -12.37 0.63
C LEU A 218 7.37 -12.29 1.96
N LYS A 219 7.85 -11.50 2.93
CA LYS A 219 7.15 -11.30 4.21
C LYS A 219 5.77 -10.68 4.04
N LEU A 220 5.61 -9.71 3.13
CA LEU A 220 4.31 -9.11 2.86
C LEU A 220 3.32 -10.13 2.27
N VAL A 221 3.77 -10.94 1.31
CA VAL A 221 2.95 -11.98 0.69
C VAL A 221 2.56 -13.07 1.72
N MET A 222 3.50 -13.50 2.57
CA MET A 222 3.19 -14.44 3.67
C MET A 222 2.11 -13.88 4.61
N ARG A 223 2.20 -12.59 4.97
CA ARG A 223 1.18 -11.94 5.80
C ARG A 223 -0.17 -11.84 5.10
N CYS A 224 -0.21 -11.59 3.79
CA CYS A 224 -1.46 -11.66 3.03
C CYS A 224 -2.08 -13.07 3.12
N TYR A 225 -1.28 -14.13 2.95
CA TYR A 225 -1.78 -15.50 3.11
C TYR A 225 -2.33 -15.76 4.51
N ILE A 226 -1.59 -15.37 5.56
CA ILE A 226 -2.05 -15.51 6.95
C ILE A 226 -3.37 -14.79 7.15
N SER A 227 -3.50 -13.53 6.71
CA SER A 227 -4.75 -12.79 6.80
C SER A 227 -5.91 -13.52 6.11
N MET A 228 -5.68 -14.05 4.91
CA MET A 228 -6.69 -14.82 4.16
C MET A 228 -7.11 -16.10 4.87
N THR A 229 -6.27 -16.70 5.74
CA THR A 229 -6.69 -17.86 6.55
C THR A 229 -7.76 -17.53 7.59
N GLY A 230 -7.98 -16.25 7.90
CA GLY A 230 -9.06 -15.81 8.78
C GLY A 230 -10.47 -15.95 8.20
N ASN A 231 -10.61 -16.39 6.94
CA ASN A 231 -11.89 -16.67 6.30
C ASN A 231 -11.97 -18.14 5.86
N ASP A 232 -13.02 -18.86 6.25
CA ASP A 232 -13.14 -20.30 6.03
C ASP A 232 -13.11 -20.71 4.55
N HIS A 233 -13.76 -19.92 3.67
CA HIS A 233 -13.78 -20.20 2.23
C HIS A 233 -12.41 -19.99 1.60
N ALA A 234 -11.74 -18.88 1.93
CA ALA A 234 -10.39 -18.62 1.49
C ALA A 234 -9.39 -19.66 2.02
N PHE A 235 -9.53 -20.05 3.29
CA PHE A 235 -8.72 -21.09 3.91
C PHE A 235 -8.88 -22.44 3.20
N GLY A 236 -10.11 -22.85 2.87
CA GLY A 236 -10.37 -24.06 2.09
C GLY A 236 -9.66 -24.07 0.73
N LEU A 237 -9.70 -22.95 0.00
CA LEU A 237 -9.00 -22.80 -1.28
C LEU A 237 -7.47 -22.81 -1.12
N LEU A 238 -6.95 -22.11 -0.11
CA LEU A 238 -5.53 -21.99 0.16
C LEU A 238 -4.82 -23.33 0.34
N LYS A 239 -5.48 -24.32 0.94
CA LYS A 239 -4.95 -25.68 1.09
C LYS A 239 -4.57 -26.31 -0.25
N HIS A 240 -5.26 -25.94 -1.32
CA HIS A 240 -5.04 -26.51 -2.65
C HIS A 240 -4.24 -25.58 -3.55
N THR A 241 -4.30 -24.26 -3.33
CA THR A 241 -3.67 -23.27 -4.23
C THR A 241 -2.33 -22.73 -3.74
N LEU A 242 -1.92 -23.01 -2.49
CA LEU A 242 -0.64 -22.49 -1.97
C LEU A 242 0.54 -23.02 -2.82
N PRO A 243 1.41 -22.12 -3.33
CA PRO A 243 2.52 -22.51 -4.20
C PRO A 243 3.51 -23.46 -3.51
N GLN A 244 4.04 -24.43 -4.26
CA GLN A 244 5.02 -25.38 -3.76
C GLN A 244 6.28 -24.71 -3.20
N ALA A 245 6.69 -23.57 -3.78
CA ALA A 245 7.85 -22.79 -3.31
C ALA A 245 7.72 -22.28 -1.87
N LEU A 246 6.50 -22.18 -1.31
CA LEU A 246 6.29 -21.84 0.11
C LEU A 246 6.22 -23.08 1.02
N ARG A 247 6.14 -24.27 0.43
CA ARG A 247 6.08 -25.57 1.13
C ARG A 247 7.43 -26.28 1.19
N ASP A 248 8.42 -25.81 0.44
CA ASP A 248 9.76 -26.36 0.40
C ASP A 248 10.81 -25.31 0.81
N ASN A 249 12.08 -25.66 0.61
CA ASN A 249 13.24 -24.85 1.00
C ASN A 249 13.64 -23.82 -0.09
N THR A 250 12.77 -23.52 -1.07
CA THR A 250 13.10 -22.59 -2.19
C THR A 250 13.60 -21.24 -1.68
N PHE A 251 13.04 -20.75 -0.58
CA PHE A 251 13.31 -19.40 -0.06
C PHE A 251 14.32 -19.33 1.09
N ASP A 252 14.91 -20.46 1.51
CA ASP A 252 15.91 -20.51 2.60
C ASP A 252 17.10 -19.57 2.38
N ARG A 253 17.48 -19.36 1.12
CA ARG A 253 18.58 -18.45 0.75
C ARG A 253 18.22 -16.97 0.95
N ILE A 254 16.93 -16.62 0.89
CA ILE A 254 16.43 -15.23 0.96
C ILE A 254 16.23 -14.79 2.42
N THR A 255 15.90 -15.74 3.29
CA THR A 255 15.63 -15.50 4.72
C THR A 255 16.88 -15.42 5.58
N GLY A 256 18.09 -15.61 5.02
CA GLY A 256 19.35 -15.62 5.77
C GLY A 256 19.49 -16.82 6.72
N GLY A 257 18.73 -17.89 6.46
CA GLY A 257 18.52 -19.07 7.29
C GLY A 257 17.28 -19.84 6.81
N SER A 258 16.90 -20.96 7.43
CA SER A 258 15.71 -21.70 6.99
C SER A 258 14.47 -20.81 7.08
N ILE A 259 13.66 -20.77 6.03
CA ILE A 259 12.33 -20.11 6.03
C ILE A 259 11.46 -20.66 7.17
N SER A 260 11.74 -21.90 7.59
CA SER A 260 11.13 -22.55 8.76
C SER A 260 11.35 -21.83 10.09
N ALA A 261 12.32 -20.93 10.18
CA ALA A 261 12.56 -20.09 11.36
C ALA A 261 11.79 -18.75 11.32
N ASP A 262 11.20 -18.38 10.18
CA ASP A 262 10.42 -17.16 10.06
C ASP A 262 9.06 -17.33 10.77
N ARG A 263 8.70 -16.36 11.62
CA ARG A 263 7.47 -16.42 12.42
C ARG A 263 6.23 -16.49 11.54
N ASP A 264 6.18 -15.73 10.46
CA ASP A 264 5.02 -15.68 9.57
C ASP A 264 4.88 -17.02 8.84
N TRP A 265 6.00 -17.62 8.41
CA TRP A 265 6.01 -18.96 7.83
C TRP A 265 5.52 -20.03 8.83
N GLN A 266 6.01 -20.00 10.08
CA GLN A 266 5.61 -20.97 11.10
C GLN A 266 4.12 -20.88 11.42
N VAL A 267 3.57 -19.67 11.47
CA VAL A 267 2.14 -19.44 11.67
C VAL A 267 1.35 -20.01 10.50
N LEU A 268 1.74 -19.70 9.26
CA LEU A 268 1.06 -20.20 8.07
C LEU A 268 1.06 -21.74 8.01
N HIS A 269 2.21 -22.37 8.25
CA HIS A 269 2.33 -23.84 8.24
C HIS A 269 1.58 -24.50 9.38
N ARG A 270 1.59 -23.92 10.58
CA ARG A 270 0.81 -24.42 11.71
C ARG A 270 -0.69 -24.37 11.42
N ILE A 271 -1.17 -23.26 10.87
CA ILE A 271 -2.60 -23.10 10.52
C ILE A 271 -3.00 -24.14 9.46
N LEU A 272 -2.16 -24.37 8.45
CA LEU A 272 -2.42 -25.34 7.41
C LEU A 272 -2.30 -26.81 7.88
N SER A 273 -1.48 -27.08 8.90
CA SER A 273 -1.26 -28.44 9.42
C SER A 273 -2.30 -28.85 10.47
N ASN A 274 -2.68 -27.94 11.39
CA ASN A 274 -3.59 -28.25 12.50
C ASN A 274 -5.01 -28.67 12.05
N ASP A 275 -5.42 -28.31 10.83
CA ASP A 275 -6.73 -28.73 10.30
C ASP A 275 -6.70 -30.11 9.63
N GLN A 276 -5.52 -30.68 9.35
CA GLN A 276 -5.44 -32.10 8.97
C GLN A 276 -5.79 -33.03 10.14
N ASP A 277 -5.66 -32.56 11.39
CA ASP A 277 -6.00 -33.33 12.58
C ASP A 277 -7.51 -33.29 12.91
N HIS A 278 -8.21 -32.20 12.55
CA HIS A 278 -9.67 -32.12 12.68
C HIS A 278 -10.40 -32.97 11.62
N VAL A 279 -9.90 -33.02 10.37
CA VAL A 279 -10.48 -33.90 9.35
C VAL A 279 -10.24 -35.39 9.67
N LYS A 280 -9.12 -35.75 10.28
CA LYS A 280 -8.86 -37.14 10.70
C LYS A 280 -9.75 -37.60 11.85
N THR A 281 -10.02 -36.72 12.82
CA THR A 281 -10.88 -37.05 13.97
C THR A 281 -12.35 -37.24 13.57
N ASP A 282 -12.86 -36.47 12.61
CA ASP A 282 -14.22 -36.67 12.08
C ASP A 282 -14.35 -37.92 11.19
N THR A 283 -13.28 -38.31 10.50
CA THR A 283 -13.26 -39.53 9.68
C THR A 283 -13.17 -40.80 10.55
N GLU A 284 -12.44 -40.76 11.67
CA GLU A 284 -12.38 -41.88 12.63
C GLU A 284 -13.68 -42.03 13.45
N ALA A 285 -14.38 -40.94 13.76
CA ALA A 285 -15.71 -40.99 14.39
C ALA A 285 -16.79 -41.57 13.45
N SER A 286 -16.65 -41.39 12.13
CA SER A 286 -17.60 -41.91 11.13
C SER A 286 -17.36 -43.38 10.76
N THR A 287 -16.24 -43.97 11.20
CA THR A 287 -15.89 -45.38 10.93
C THR A 287 -16.10 -46.29 12.15
N SER A 288 -16.69 -45.75 13.23
CA SER A 288 -16.97 -46.46 14.49
C SER A 288 -18.46 -46.56 14.87
N MET A 289 -19.37 -46.39 13.90
CA MET A 289 -20.79 -46.78 14.00
C MET A 289 -21.16 -47.83 12.96
#